data_AF-A0A081FTK0-F1
#
_entry.id   AF-A0A081FTK0-F1
#
_cell.length_a   1.000
_cell.length_b   1.000
_cell.length_c   1.000
_cell.angle_alpha   90.00
_cell.angle_beta   90.00
_cell.angle_gamma   90.00
#
_symmetry.space_group_name_H-M   'P 1'
#
loop_
_entity.id
_entity.type
_entity.pdbx_description
1 polymer ?
#
loop_
_entity_poly.entity_id
_entity_poly.type
_entity_poly.pdbx_seq_one_letter_code
_entity_poly.pdbx_strand_id
1 'polypeptide(L)'
;MSRWTDQFNQRYALLHSLQEVIDSLTLDDETAIGPTQELERIRKAVRFLDGLMDTLDPELIPTSIWVNFSKQCDACKQQLAQYNANRNAQHIEQANNHADNLLAYIRPYMVSAGDAAIALREATTDAAEKISSRFLTLNNEVQQIKKSIQDSDENGKKLLSEISRIHGRACDFEGKVFGDENNLGTENRLQTLVDEAESLNQKISGYHEDIYVGSDDSPPIKQQIATAKEHVETEKQTITDLLSNVRKKTEALSEFYIKSFGDPDSDSEDKGLSGELEARKKELKDFAAEQNVQYKALNEQINSLLPGATSAGLAHAYHDMKKSFEQPIRSANWLFYGSIGGLVLISFLLSIDGIGGESIISFAHLTGWEALIQSFLYKLPAYAPILWLAFYASKRRSECHRLQQEYAHKEALAKSYHSYKQQIEALNATDPEMLQSLIKRSIDTIAYNAAETLDKRHGDKPPIQEVAEKAANSMIKKAAND
;
A
#
# COMPACT_ATOMS: atom_id res chain seq x y z
N MET A 1 14.70 -95.74 1.35
CA MET A 1 15.47 -96.93 0.96
C MET A 1 15.89 -96.76 -0.49
N SER A 2 16.99 -97.41 -0.89
CA SER A 2 17.49 -97.32 -2.26
C SER A 2 16.56 -98.08 -3.21
N ARG A 3 16.42 -97.61 -4.45
CA ARG A 3 15.66 -98.29 -5.52
C ARG A 3 16.08 -99.76 -5.65
N TRP A 4 17.35 -100.06 -5.40
CA TRP A 4 17.94 -101.39 -5.48
C TRP A 4 17.49 -102.30 -4.34
N THR A 5 17.37 -101.77 -3.12
CA THR A 5 16.85 -102.47 -1.94
C THR A 5 15.37 -102.83 -2.09
N ASP A 6 14.56 -101.89 -2.58
CA ASP A 6 13.12 -102.14 -2.82
C ASP A 6 12.93 -103.19 -3.92
N GLN A 7 13.77 -103.15 -4.95
CA GLN A 7 13.77 -104.16 -5.98
C GLN A 7 14.13 -105.53 -5.39
N PHE A 8 15.23 -105.65 -4.67
CA PHE A 8 15.66 -106.89 -4.03
C PHE A 8 14.56 -107.51 -3.15
N ASN A 9 13.93 -106.73 -2.27
CA ASN A 9 12.87 -107.22 -1.37
C ASN A 9 11.68 -107.85 -2.12
N GLN A 10 11.26 -107.25 -3.25
CA GLN A 10 10.21 -107.85 -4.09
C GLN A 10 10.62 -109.19 -4.70
N ARG A 11 11.90 -109.38 -5.06
CA ARG A 11 12.39 -110.63 -5.68
C ARG A 11 12.64 -111.71 -4.63
N TYR A 12 13.06 -111.32 -3.44
CA TYR A 12 13.10 -112.19 -2.27
C TYR A 12 11.70 -112.72 -1.91
N ALA A 13 10.67 -111.86 -1.96
CA ALA A 13 9.28 -112.31 -1.81
C ALA A 13 8.80 -113.27 -2.94
N LEU A 14 9.30 -113.11 -4.18
CA LEU A 14 9.02 -114.05 -5.27
C LEU A 14 9.63 -115.43 -5.00
N LEU A 15 10.82 -115.49 -4.39
CA LEU A 15 11.48 -116.73 -3.99
C LEU A 15 10.73 -117.42 -2.86
N HIS A 16 10.30 -116.70 -1.82
CA HIS A 16 9.47 -117.27 -0.76
C HIS A 16 8.14 -117.83 -1.28
N SER A 17 7.47 -117.12 -2.18
CA SER A 17 6.24 -117.66 -2.79
C SER A 17 6.52 -118.85 -3.73
N LEU A 18 7.72 -119.01 -4.30
CA LEU A 18 8.11 -120.25 -4.99
C LEU A 18 8.31 -121.39 -3.99
N GLN A 19 8.95 -121.11 -2.86
CA GLN A 19 9.14 -122.07 -1.77
C GLN A 19 7.81 -122.56 -1.20
N GLU A 20 6.85 -121.67 -0.98
CA GLU A 20 5.49 -122.04 -0.54
C GLU A 20 4.80 -122.98 -1.53
N VAL A 21 4.92 -122.72 -2.84
CA VAL A 21 4.38 -123.61 -3.88
C VAL A 21 5.05 -124.98 -3.82
N ILE A 22 6.38 -125.03 -3.68
CA ILE A 22 7.14 -126.29 -3.57
C ILE A 22 6.75 -127.09 -2.33
N ASP A 23 6.60 -126.42 -1.19
CA ASP A 23 6.26 -127.08 0.07
C ASP A 23 4.80 -127.57 0.10
N SER A 24 3.91 -126.97 -0.71
CA SER A 24 2.50 -127.41 -0.84
C SER A 24 2.27 -128.61 -1.77
N LEU A 25 3.27 -129.02 -2.55
CA LEU A 25 3.15 -130.14 -3.49
C LEU A 25 3.13 -131.48 -2.75
N THR A 26 2.14 -132.32 -3.05
CA THR A 26 2.00 -133.69 -2.55
C THR A 26 2.22 -134.69 -3.69
N LEU A 27 2.91 -135.80 -3.40
CA LEU A 27 3.14 -136.89 -4.35
C LEU A 27 2.03 -137.94 -4.19
N ASP A 28 1.47 -138.42 -5.31
CA ASP A 28 0.40 -139.44 -5.30
C ASP A 28 0.95 -140.85 -4.99
N ASP A 29 2.25 -141.09 -5.19
CA ASP A 29 2.97 -142.34 -4.86
C ASP A 29 4.38 -142.04 -4.32
N GLU A 30 4.55 -142.09 -2.99
CA GLU A 30 5.83 -141.85 -2.31
C GLU A 30 6.90 -142.92 -2.63
N THR A 31 6.52 -144.05 -3.26
CA THR A 31 7.46 -145.14 -3.60
C THR A 31 8.11 -144.99 -4.98
N ALA A 32 7.69 -144.02 -5.80
CA ALA A 32 8.29 -143.72 -7.09
C ALA A 32 9.60 -142.91 -6.94
N ILE A 33 10.74 -143.60 -7.03
CA ILE A 33 12.08 -143.03 -6.73
C ILE A 33 12.42 -141.78 -7.56
N GLY A 34 12.10 -141.75 -8.86
CA GLY A 34 12.49 -140.64 -9.76
C GLY A 34 11.82 -139.29 -9.44
N PRO A 35 10.49 -139.19 -9.48
CA PRO A 35 9.77 -137.95 -9.19
C PRO A 35 10.05 -137.43 -7.77
N THR A 36 10.19 -138.32 -6.78
CA THR A 36 10.53 -137.96 -5.41
C THR A 36 11.93 -137.36 -5.30
N GLN A 37 12.92 -137.91 -5.99
CA GLN A 37 14.29 -137.36 -6.02
C GLN A 37 14.33 -135.98 -6.67
N GLU A 38 13.63 -135.80 -7.78
CA GLU A 38 13.58 -134.50 -8.48
C GLU A 38 12.88 -133.44 -7.63
N LEU A 39 11.79 -133.77 -6.93
CA LEU A 39 11.10 -132.82 -6.06
C LEU A 39 11.96 -132.40 -4.86
N GLU A 40 12.63 -133.35 -4.20
CA GLU A 40 13.53 -133.04 -3.06
C GLU A 40 14.77 -132.24 -3.50
N ARG A 41 15.25 -132.44 -4.74
CA ARG A 41 16.33 -131.64 -5.31
C ARG A 41 15.93 -130.16 -5.45
N ILE A 42 14.74 -129.86 -5.98
CA ILE A 42 14.26 -128.48 -6.10
C ILE A 42 14.16 -127.86 -4.71
N ARG A 43 13.58 -128.58 -3.75
CA ARG A 43 13.44 -128.10 -2.37
C ARG A 43 14.81 -127.76 -1.76
N LYS A 44 15.82 -128.61 -1.96
CA LYS A 44 17.20 -128.35 -1.52
C LYS A 44 17.80 -127.12 -2.21
N ALA A 45 17.64 -127.00 -3.53
CA ALA A 45 18.18 -125.89 -4.32
C ALA A 45 17.56 -124.55 -3.91
N VAL A 46 16.24 -124.49 -3.73
CA VAL A 46 15.52 -123.27 -3.33
C VAL A 46 15.83 -122.87 -1.89
N ARG A 47 15.95 -123.82 -0.95
CA ARG A 47 16.41 -123.50 0.42
C ARG A 47 17.84 -122.98 0.46
N PHE A 48 18.71 -123.52 -0.38
CA PHE A 48 20.08 -123.01 -0.48
C PHE A 48 20.12 -121.60 -1.09
N LEU A 49 19.28 -121.32 -2.10
CA LEU A 49 19.10 -119.98 -2.66
C LEU A 49 18.61 -118.97 -1.62
N ASP A 50 17.67 -119.36 -0.76
CA ASP A 50 17.15 -118.52 0.31
C ASP A 50 18.27 -118.04 1.25
N GLY A 51 19.10 -118.97 1.74
CA GLY A 51 20.26 -118.63 2.57
C GLY A 51 21.34 -117.84 1.82
N LEU A 52 21.45 -117.98 0.49
CA LEU A 52 22.38 -117.15 -0.30
C LEU A 52 21.91 -115.71 -0.41
N MET A 53 20.61 -115.49 -0.59
CA MET A 53 20.02 -114.15 -0.73
C MET A 53 20.34 -113.25 0.47
N ASP A 54 20.43 -113.81 1.69
CA ASP A 54 20.79 -113.08 2.90
C ASP A 54 22.23 -112.52 2.91
N THR A 55 23.10 -113.07 2.05
CA THR A 55 24.53 -112.69 1.97
C THR A 55 24.85 -111.72 0.84
N LEU A 56 23.83 -111.30 0.09
CA LEU A 56 23.99 -110.42 -1.07
C LEU A 56 23.93 -108.94 -0.67
N ASP A 57 24.68 -108.10 -1.37
CA ASP A 57 24.50 -106.66 -1.36
C ASP A 57 23.54 -106.26 -2.52
N PRO A 58 22.33 -105.77 -2.22
CA PRO A 58 21.35 -105.38 -3.24
C PRO A 58 21.84 -104.33 -4.23
N GLU A 59 22.81 -103.49 -3.84
CA GLU A 59 23.29 -102.38 -4.68
C GLU A 59 24.37 -102.79 -5.69
N LEU A 60 24.95 -103.98 -5.54
CA LEU A 60 26.05 -104.47 -6.38
C LEU A 60 25.61 -105.44 -7.49
N ILE A 61 24.32 -105.77 -7.56
CA ILE A 61 23.78 -106.74 -8.52
C ILE A 61 23.04 -106.03 -9.66
N PRO A 62 23.46 -106.20 -10.93
CA PRO A 62 22.83 -105.55 -12.07
C PRO A 62 21.34 -105.89 -12.20
N THR A 63 20.51 -104.91 -12.56
CA THR A 63 19.05 -105.11 -12.72
C THR A 63 18.70 -106.22 -13.72
N SER A 64 19.53 -106.43 -14.74
CA SER A 64 19.35 -107.51 -15.73
C SER A 64 19.37 -108.90 -15.10
N ILE A 65 20.21 -109.11 -14.08
CA ILE A 65 20.27 -110.37 -13.32
C ILE A 65 18.96 -110.57 -12.58
N TRP A 66 18.43 -109.55 -11.91
CA TRP A 66 17.15 -109.64 -11.20
C TRP A 66 15.95 -109.87 -12.13
N VAL A 67 15.96 -109.29 -13.33
CA VAL A 67 14.93 -109.55 -14.35
C VAL A 67 14.97 -111.01 -14.81
N ASN A 68 16.16 -111.54 -15.08
CA ASN A 68 16.31 -112.94 -15.48
C ASN A 68 15.98 -113.90 -14.33
N PHE A 69 16.38 -113.57 -13.10
CA PHE A 69 16.04 -114.32 -11.89
C PHE A 69 14.52 -114.41 -11.72
N SER A 70 13.81 -113.28 -11.83
CA SER A 70 12.34 -113.25 -11.73
C SER A 70 11.69 -114.15 -12.78
N LYS A 71 12.16 -114.08 -14.04
CA LYS A 71 11.66 -114.94 -15.13
C LYS A 71 11.86 -116.44 -14.85
N GLN A 72 13.01 -116.82 -14.30
CA GLN A 72 13.26 -118.22 -13.95
C GLN A 72 12.40 -118.67 -12.74
N CYS A 73 12.15 -117.80 -11.76
CA CYS A 73 11.22 -118.08 -10.66
C CYS A 73 9.80 -118.34 -11.19
N ASP A 74 9.31 -117.48 -12.08
CA ASP A 74 7.97 -117.62 -12.67
C ASP A 74 7.86 -118.87 -13.55
N ALA A 75 8.89 -119.15 -14.36
CA ALA A 75 8.95 -120.37 -15.17
C ALA A 75 8.98 -121.63 -14.30
N CYS A 76 9.75 -121.61 -13.20
CA CYS A 76 9.78 -122.69 -12.22
C CYS A 76 8.40 -122.92 -11.60
N LYS A 77 7.73 -121.87 -11.12
CA LYS A 77 6.36 -121.94 -10.60
C LYS A 77 5.38 -122.51 -11.62
N GLN A 78 5.48 -122.08 -12.88
CA GLN A 78 4.61 -122.56 -13.95
C GLN A 78 4.79 -124.05 -14.22
N GLN A 79 6.03 -124.56 -14.24
CA GLN A 79 6.30 -125.98 -14.38
C GLN A 79 5.74 -126.77 -13.20
N LEU A 80 5.91 -126.28 -11.96
CA LEU A 80 5.33 -126.91 -10.77
C LEU A 80 3.79 -126.92 -10.80
N ALA A 81 3.16 -125.84 -11.28
CA ALA A 81 1.71 -125.79 -11.45
C ALA A 81 1.21 -126.78 -12.52
N GLN A 82 1.95 -126.94 -13.62
CA GLN A 82 1.64 -127.93 -14.66
C GLN A 82 1.78 -129.35 -14.13
N TYR A 83 2.84 -129.64 -13.38
CA TYR A 83 2.98 -130.91 -12.67
C TYR A 83 1.78 -131.16 -11.76
N ASN A 84 1.33 -130.15 -11.02
CA ASN A 84 0.16 -130.30 -10.14
C ASN A 84 -1.12 -130.63 -10.92
N ALA A 85 -1.26 -130.12 -12.15
CA ALA A 85 -2.44 -130.32 -12.98
C ALA A 85 -2.48 -131.67 -13.71
N ASN A 86 -1.34 -132.17 -14.20
CA ASN A 86 -1.29 -133.34 -15.09
C ASN A 86 -0.41 -134.50 -14.59
N ARG A 87 0.30 -134.32 -13.47
CA ARG A 87 1.21 -135.30 -12.84
C ARG A 87 2.36 -135.79 -13.73
N ASN A 88 2.71 -135.08 -14.80
CA ASN A 88 3.83 -135.44 -15.67
C ASN A 88 5.18 -135.06 -15.04
N ALA A 89 5.98 -136.07 -14.68
CA ALA A 89 7.28 -135.91 -14.01
C ALA A 89 8.30 -135.05 -14.79
N GLN A 90 8.17 -134.94 -16.13
CA GLN A 90 9.03 -134.06 -16.93
C GLN A 90 8.94 -132.60 -16.47
N HIS A 91 7.79 -132.17 -15.94
CA HIS A 91 7.65 -130.81 -15.41
C HIS A 91 8.49 -130.56 -14.16
N ILE A 92 8.70 -131.57 -13.30
CA ILE A 92 9.61 -131.43 -12.14
C ILE A 92 11.06 -131.32 -12.62
N GLU A 93 11.46 -132.13 -13.60
CA GLU A 93 12.80 -132.04 -14.21
C GLU A 93 13.05 -130.65 -14.81
N GLN A 94 12.06 -130.09 -15.53
CA GLN A 94 12.17 -128.72 -16.05
C GLN A 94 12.19 -127.66 -14.94
N ALA A 95 11.44 -127.85 -13.86
CA ALA A 95 11.51 -126.97 -12.70
C ALA A 95 12.90 -127.01 -12.01
N ASN A 96 13.56 -128.17 -11.96
CA ASN A 96 14.95 -128.29 -11.51
C ASN A 96 15.92 -127.51 -12.42
N ASN A 97 15.76 -127.59 -13.74
CA ASN A 97 16.59 -126.79 -14.67
C ASN A 97 16.43 -125.28 -14.42
N HIS A 98 15.21 -124.82 -14.11
CA HIS A 98 14.99 -123.42 -13.73
C HIS A 98 15.64 -123.09 -12.38
N ALA A 99 15.59 -123.98 -11.39
CA ALA A 99 16.27 -123.81 -10.10
C ALA A 99 17.79 -123.76 -10.23
N ASP A 100 18.39 -124.56 -11.12
CA ASP A 100 19.83 -124.49 -11.42
C ASP A 100 20.22 -123.15 -12.04
N ASN A 101 19.39 -122.61 -12.94
CA ASN A 101 19.60 -121.29 -13.52
C ASN A 101 19.54 -120.18 -12.45
N LEU A 102 18.61 -120.28 -11.49
CA LEU A 102 18.53 -119.34 -10.36
C LEU A 102 19.84 -119.35 -9.55
N LEU A 103 20.39 -120.53 -9.27
CA LEU A 103 21.67 -120.69 -8.58
C LEU A 103 22.82 -120.09 -9.37
N ALA A 104 22.87 -120.31 -10.69
CA ALA A 104 23.92 -119.78 -11.55
C ALA A 104 23.91 -118.24 -11.60
N TYR A 105 22.73 -117.60 -11.51
CA TYR A 105 22.63 -116.15 -11.50
C TYR A 105 23.11 -115.50 -10.22
N ILE A 106 22.88 -116.12 -9.06
CA ILE A 106 23.18 -115.51 -7.77
C ILE A 106 24.58 -115.85 -7.26
N ARG A 107 25.07 -117.07 -7.53
CA ARG A 107 26.34 -117.56 -7.01
C ARG A 107 27.56 -116.65 -7.26
N PRO A 108 27.71 -115.97 -8.42
CA PRO A 108 28.85 -115.06 -8.64
C PRO A 108 28.85 -113.81 -7.75
N TYR A 109 27.70 -113.44 -7.18
CA TYR A 109 27.52 -112.22 -6.38
C TYR A 109 27.52 -112.47 -4.88
N MET A 110 27.78 -113.71 -4.45
CA MET A 110 27.92 -114.01 -3.02
C MET A 110 29.15 -113.29 -2.46
N VAL A 111 28.97 -112.52 -1.39
CA VAL A 111 30.11 -111.95 -0.66
C VAL A 111 30.79 -113.10 0.08
N SER A 112 31.94 -113.53 -0.44
CA SER A 112 32.76 -114.57 0.19
C SER A 112 33.43 -113.98 1.43
N ALA A 113 33.10 -114.49 2.63
CA ALA A 113 33.68 -114.01 3.89
C ALA A 113 35.23 -114.07 3.88
N GLY A 114 35.92 -112.94 4.08
CA GLY A 114 37.39 -112.85 4.13
C GLY A 114 37.99 -111.43 4.03
N ASP A 115 39.31 -111.33 3.80
CA ASP A 115 40.14 -110.11 3.85
C ASP A 115 39.65 -108.93 2.99
N ALA A 116 38.97 -109.21 1.87
CA ALA A 116 38.38 -108.18 1.02
C ALA A 116 37.23 -107.41 1.70
N ALA A 117 36.47 -108.06 2.60
CA ALA A 117 35.43 -107.42 3.38
C ALA A 117 36.02 -106.52 4.48
N ILE A 118 37.17 -106.89 5.04
CA ILE A 118 37.91 -106.07 6.02
C ILE A 118 38.44 -104.80 5.35
N ALA A 119 39.08 -104.94 4.17
CA ALA A 119 39.58 -103.81 3.40
C ALA A 119 38.47 -102.85 2.95
N LEU A 120 37.30 -103.38 2.54
CA LEU A 120 36.14 -102.56 2.22
C LEU A 120 35.58 -101.85 3.47
N ARG A 121 35.52 -102.54 4.63
CA ARG A 121 35.07 -101.95 5.89
C ARG A 121 36.01 -100.83 6.36
N GLU A 122 37.31 -101.01 6.26
CA GLU A 122 38.29 -99.99 6.64
C GLU A 122 38.22 -98.77 5.70
N ALA A 123 38.13 -98.99 4.38
CA ALA A 123 37.99 -97.90 3.42
C ALA A 123 36.67 -97.13 3.58
N THR A 124 35.57 -97.83 3.87
CA THR A 124 34.26 -97.19 4.14
C THR A 124 34.24 -96.45 5.48
N THR A 125 34.92 -96.96 6.51
CA THR A 125 35.03 -96.29 7.82
C THR A 125 35.90 -95.03 7.74
N ASP A 126 37.06 -95.07 7.08
CA ASP A 126 37.92 -93.89 6.85
C ASP A 126 37.20 -92.82 6.01
N ALA A 127 36.46 -93.23 4.97
CA ALA A 127 35.62 -92.32 4.20
C ALA A 127 34.51 -91.68 5.06
N ALA A 128 33.83 -92.46 5.89
CA ALA A 128 32.78 -91.97 6.79
C ALA A 128 33.33 -90.99 7.85
N GLU A 129 34.49 -91.25 8.44
CA GLU A 129 35.15 -90.36 9.40
C GLU A 129 35.60 -89.04 8.76
N LYS A 130 36.16 -89.08 7.54
CA LYS A 130 36.53 -87.88 6.78
C LYS A 130 35.32 -87.04 6.40
N ILE A 131 34.22 -87.67 6.00
CA ILE A 131 32.96 -86.96 5.70
C ILE A 131 32.39 -86.33 6.97
N SER A 132 32.34 -87.07 8.08
CA SER A 132 31.83 -86.58 9.36
C SER A 132 32.64 -85.40 9.91
N SER A 133 33.96 -85.50 9.90
CA SER A 133 34.85 -84.41 10.35
C SER A 133 34.71 -83.15 9.47
N ARG A 134 34.61 -83.31 8.14
CA ARG A 134 34.33 -82.18 7.23
C ARG A 134 32.98 -81.55 7.50
N PHE A 135 31.95 -82.35 7.77
CA PHE A 135 30.62 -81.85 8.12
C PHE A 135 30.64 -81.06 9.43
N LEU A 136 31.34 -81.55 10.46
CA LEU A 136 31.51 -80.85 11.73
C LEU A 136 32.25 -79.52 11.57
N THR A 137 33.35 -79.50 10.81
CA THR A 137 34.10 -78.27 10.52
C THR A 137 33.23 -77.26 9.76
N LEU A 138 32.53 -77.70 8.71
CA LEU A 138 31.64 -76.83 7.94
C LEU A 138 30.51 -76.28 8.80
N ASN A 139 29.92 -77.10 9.68
CA ASN A 139 28.90 -76.63 10.61
C ASN A 139 29.46 -75.57 11.57
N ASN A 140 30.68 -75.75 12.10
CA ASN A 140 31.32 -74.75 12.95
C ASN A 140 31.60 -73.44 12.21
N GLU A 141 32.11 -73.51 10.97
CA GLU A 141 32.33 -72.34 10.11
C GLU A 141 31.02 -71.60 9.83
N VAL A 142 29.95 -72.34 9.52
CA VAL A 142 28.61 -71.77 9.31
C VAL A 142 28.09 -71.07 10.57
N GLN A 143 28.29 -71.65 11.77
CA GLN A 143 27.90 -71.00 13.02
C GLN A 143 28.72 -69.74 13.30
N GLN A 144 30.02 -69.73 13.02
CA GLN A 144 30.86 -68.54 13.15
C GLN A 144 30.43 -67.44 12.19
N ILE A 145 30.18 -67.77 10.92
CA ILE A 145 29.67 -66.83 9.91
C ILE A 145 28.32 -66.26 10.36
N LYS A 146 27.40 -67.12 10.82
CA LYS A 146 26.09 -66.68 11.33
C LYS A 146 26.24 -65.69 12.47
N LYS A 147 27.13 -65.96 13.44
CA LYS A 147 27.39 -65.05 14.56
C LYS A 147 27.97 -63.71 14.07
N SER A 148 28.93 -63.74 13.16
CA SER A 148 29.52 -62.53 12.58
C SER A 148 28.49 -61.68 11.81
N ILE A 149 27.56 -62.31 11.09
CA ILE A 149 26.44 -61.64 10.42
C ILE A 149 25.51 -61.00 11.45
N GLN A 150 25.17 -61.70 12.53
CA GLN A 150 24.32 -61.16 13.61
C GLN A 150 24.97 -59.95 14.30
N ASP A 151 26.25 -60.07 14.66
CA ASP A 151 27.01 -58.96 15.26
C ASP A 151 27.08 -57.75 14.31
N SER A 152 27.24 -58.00 13.00
CA SER A 152 27.25 -56.95 11.97
C SER A 152 25.87 -56.28 11.79
N ASP A 153 24.78 -57.05 11.85
CA ASP A 153 23.41 -56.53 11.79
C ASP A 153 23.09 -55.66 13.01
N GLU A 154 23.47 -56.10 14.22
CA GLU A 154 23.31 -55.29 15.44
C GLU A 154 24.13 -54.00 15.40
N ASN A 155 25.38 -54.08 14.95
CA ASN A 155 26.22 -52.89 14.78
C ASN A 155 25.67 -51.96 13.70
N GLY A 156 25.17 -52.49 12.59
CA GLY A 156 24.49 -51.73 11.54
C GLY A 156 23.27 -50.98 12.07
N LYS A 157 22.44 -51.64 12.88
CA LYS A 157 21.27 -51.01 13.53
C LYS A 157 21.68 -49.91 14.51
N LYS A 158 22.73 -50.12 15.32
CA LYS A 158 23.27 -49.09 16.21
C LYS A 158 23.75 -47.87 15.43
N LEU A 159 24.57 -48.07 14.38
CA LEU A 159 25.03 -46.99 13.50
C LEU A 159 23.87 -46.25 12.85
N LEU A 160 22.86 -46.95 12.34
CA LEU A 160 21.67 -46.34 11.74
C LEU A 160 20.93 -45.45 12.76
N SER A 161 20.81 -45.91 14.01
CA SER A 161 20.17 -45.13 15.08
C SER A 161 20.97 -43.87 15.44
N GLU A 162 22.29 -43.95 15.46
CA GLU A 162 23.16 -42.80 15.70
C GLU A 162 23.10 -41.80 14.54
N ILE A 163 23.17 -42.27 13.30
CA ILE A 163 23.03 -41.44 12.09
C ILE A 163 21.68 -40.73 12.10
N SER A 164 20.59 -41.44 12.41
CA SER A 164 19.25 -40.85 12.49
C SER A 164 19.18 -39.76 13.56
N ARG A 165 19.81 -39.98 14.73
CA ARG A 165 19.89 -38.98 15.80
C ARG A 165 20.72 -37.76 15.38
N ILE A 166 21.86 -37.98 14.72
CA ILE A 166 22.72 -36.88 14.23
C ILE A 166 21.97 -36.08 13.15
N HIS A 167 21.30 -36.76 12.23
CA HIS A 167 20.49 -36.13 11.19
C HIS A 167 19.37 -35.27 11.80
N GLY A 168 18.61 -35.80 12.76
CA GLY A 168 17.59 -35.02 13.47
C GLY A 168 18.16 -33.77 14.16
N ARG A 169 19.33 -33.90 14.82
CA ARG A 169 20.03 -32.74 15.41
C ARG A 169 20.51 -31.74 14.36
N ALA A 170 20.91 -32.20 13.18
CA ALA A 170 21.32 -31.34 12.09
C ALA A 170 20.13 -30.56 11.51
N CYS A 171 18.97 -31.21 11.31
CA CYS A 171 17.74 -30.54 10.89
C CYS A 171 17.25 -29.53 11.93
N ASP A 172 17.27 -29.87 13.22
CA ASP A 172 16.93 -28.94 14.30
C ASP A 172 17.88 -27.72 14.34
N PHE A 173 19.17 -27.95 14.06
CA PHE A 173 20.16 -26.88 13.98
C PHE A 173 19.92 -25.99 12.75
N GLU A 174 19.67 -26.60 11.59
CA GLU A 174 19.34 -25.91 10.34
C GLU A 174 18.09 -25.02 10.53
N GLY A 175 17.01 -25.56 11.10
CA GLY A 175 15.80 -24.77 11.39
C GLY A 175 16.05 -23.62 12.38
N LYS A 176 16.94 -23.78 13.38
CA LYS A 176 17.30 -22.69 14.30
C LYS A 176 18.16 -21.61 13.65
N VAL A 177 19.07 -22.00 12.76
CA VAL A 177 20.01 -21.07 12.11
C VAL A 177 19.34 -20.34 10.96
N PHE A 178 18.68 -21.07 10.07
CA PHE A 178 18.14 -20.54 8.81
C PHE A 178 16.63 -20.23 8.89
N GLY A 179 15.89 -20.88 9.78
CA GLY A 179 14.45 -20.67 9.96
C GLY A 179 13.59 -21.56 9.07
N ASP A 180 12.27 -21.38 9.18
CA ASP A 180 11.25 -22.03 8.35
C ASP A 180 10.20 -20.98 7.86
N GLU A 181 9.15 -21.41 7.18
CA GLU A 181 8.09 -20.50 6.69
C GLU A 181 7.41 -19.68 7.80
N ASN A 182 7.46 -20.14 9.06
CA ASN A 182 6.76 -19.53 10.19
C ASN A 182 7.71 -18.86 11.20
N ASN A 183 9.01 -19.13 11.17
CA ASN A 183 9.96 -18.68 12.18
C ASN A 183 11.28 -18.22 11.56
N LEU A 184 11.64 -16.96 11.78
CA LEU A 184 12.88 -16.36 11.29
C LEU A 184 14.09 -16.99 12.01
N GLY A 185 14.99 -17.57 11.22
CA GLY A 185 16.25 -18.14 11.69
C GLY A 185 17.15 -17.13 12.39
N THR A 186 18.09 -17.64 13.19
CA THR A 186 19.09 -16.83 13.90
C THR A 186 19.92 -15.97 12.95
N GLU A 187 20.23 -16.45 11.73
CA GLU A 187 20.96 -15.70 10.71
C GLU A 187 20.21 -14.41 10.31
N ASN A 188 18.94 -14.52 9.97
CA ASN A 188 18.11 -13.36 9.61
C ASN A 188 17.98 -12.38 10.77
N ARG A 189 17.81 -12.88 12.00
CA ARG A 189 17.77 -12.03 13.20
C ARG A 189 19.09 -11.29 13.44
N LEU A 190 20.22 -11.96 13.19
CA LEU A 190 21.54 -11.34 13.29
C LEU A 190 21.72 -10.25 12.23
N GLN A 191 21.30 -10.52 10.98
CA GLN A 191 21.36 -9.54 9.90
C GLN A 191 20.53 -8.30 10.22
N THR A 192 19.30 -8.48 10.72
CA THR A 192 18.46 -7.34 11.15
C THR A 192 19.14 -6.51 12.25
N LEU A 193 19.77 -7.17 13.23
CA LEU A 193 20.51 -6.46 14.29
C LEU A 193 21.73 -5.70 13.75
N VAL A 194 22.44 -6.27 12.76
CA VAL A 194 23.55 -5.60 12.09
C VAL A 194 23.05 -4.38 11.31
N ASP A 195 21.98 -4.53 10.54
CA ASP A 195 21.38 -3.43 9.77
C ASP A 195 20.91 -2.28 10.69
N GLU A 196 20.29 -2.62 11.83
CA GLU A 196 19.90 -1.66 12.86
C GLU A 196 21.12 -0.96 13.48
N ALA A 197 22.18 -1.70 13.80
CA ALA A 197 23.41 -1.16 14.35
C ALA A 197 24.12 -0.22 13.37
N GLU A 198 24.17 -0.57 12.08
CA GLU A 198 24.71 0.29 11.02
C GLU A 198 23.90 1.56 10.85
N SER A 199 22.56 1.46 10.86
CA SER A 199 21.67 2.63 10.79
C SER A 199 21.87 3.56 11.99
N LEU A 200 21.98 3.00 13.19
CA LEU A 200 22.28 3.78 14.41
C LEU A 200 23.65 4.46 14.32
N ASN A 201 24.66 3.74 13.84
CA ASN A 201 25.99 4.29 13.67
C ASN A 201 26.01 5.44 12.66
N GLN A 202 25.32 5.31 11.52
CA GLN A 202 25.17 6.41 10.54
C GLN A 202 24.50 7.63 11.15
N LYS A 203 23.44 7.46 11.94
CA LYS A 203 22.78 8.57 12.65
C LYS A 203 23.72 9.25 13.65
N ILE A 204 24.47 8.47 14.43
CA ILE A 204 25.44 8.98 15.39
C ILE A 204 26.56 9.76 14.67
N SER A 205 27.07 9.22 13.56
CA SER A 205 28.06 9.90 12.73
C SER A 205 27.52 11.22 12.18
N GLY A 206 26.29 11.24 11.67
CA GLY A 206 25.64 12.47 11.19
C GLY A 206 25.52 13.53 12.29
N TYR A 207 25.06 13.14 13.49
CA TYR A 207 25.01 14.07 14.63
C TYR A 207 26.39 14.57 15.07
N HIS A 208 27.41 13.70 15.02
CA HIS A 208 28.77 14.11 15.33
C HIS A 208 29.28 15.13 14.31
N GLU A 209 28.98 14.93 13.03
CA GLU A 209 29.31 15.85 11.95
C GLU A 209 28.64 17.22 12.17
N ASP A 210 27.32 17.25 12.40
CA ASP A 210 26.57 18.50 12.63
C ASP A 210 27.06 19.28 13.87
N ILE A 211 27.37 18.59 14.97
CA ILE A 211 27.70 19.23 16.24
C ILE A 211 29.16 19.70 16.27
N TYR A 212 30.10 18.90 15.75
CA TYR A 212 31.53 19.08 15.97
C TYR A 212 32.36 19.38 14.73
N VAL A 213 31.95 18.91 13.55
CA VAL A 213 32.74 19.05 12.31
C VAL A 213 32.20 20.17 11.42
N GLY A 214 30.89 20.17 11.17
CA GLY A 214 30.22 21.03 10.19
C GLY A 214 30.40 20.52 8.75
N SER A 215 29.91 21.31 7.80
CA SER A 215 30.11 21.11 6.36
C SER A 215 30.79 22.36 5.77
N ASP A 216 31.29 22.26 4.53
CA ASP A 216 31.92 23.39 3.83
C ASP A 216 31.01 24.63 3.76
N ASP A 217 29.68 24.42 3.71
CA ASP A 217 28.68 25.49 3.64
C ASP A 217 28.12 25.90 5.01
N SER A 218 28.40 25.17 6.10
CA SER A 218 27.85 25.47 7.42
C SER A 218 28.79 25.03 8.54
N PRO A 219 29.36 25.98 9.31
CA PRO A 219 30.25 25.64 10.42
C PRO A 219 29.50 24.84 11.50
N PRO A 220 30.22 24.03 12.31
CA PRO A 220 29.59 23.17 13.31
C PRO A 220 28.75 23.99 14.30
N ILE A 221 27.66 23.40 14.77
CA ILE A 221 26.70 24.06 15.67
C ILE A 221 27.41 24.66 16.90
N LYS A 222 28.41 23.96 17.45
CA LYS A 222 29.23 24.47 18.56
C LYS A 222 29.90 25.82 18.25
N GLN A 223 30.40 25.99 17.02
CA GLN A 223 31.04 27.22 16.58
C GLN A 223 30.02 28.33 16.35
N GLN A 224 28.87 28.02 15.76
CA GLN A 224 27.78 28.98 15.59
C GLN A 224 27.30 29.56 16.92
N ILE A 225 27.16 28.72 17.95
CA ILE A 225 26.81 29.15 19.32
C ILE A 225 27.90 30.07 19.90
N ALA A 226 29.18 29.76 19.68
CA ALA A 226 30.27 30.60 20.16
C ALA A 226 30.26 31.98 19.48
N THR A 227 30.06 32.03 18.16
CA THR A 227 29.98 33.30 17.39
C THR A 227 28.76 34.13 17.79
N ALA A 228 27.59 33.49 17.99
CA ALA A 228 26.39 34.19 18.45
C ALA A 228 26.61 34.83 19.82
N LYS A 229 27.28 34.12 20.75
CA LYS A 229 27.64 34.67 22.07
C LYS A 229 28.56 35.89 21.95
N GLU A 230 29.58 35.83 21.09
CA GLU A 230 30.49 36.95 20.88
C GLU A 230 29.78 38.19 20.31
N HIS A 231 28.85 38.00 19.37
CA HIS A 231 28.02 39.07 18.83
C HIS A 231 27.17 39.76 19.92
N VAL A 232 26.49 38.99 20.76
CA VAL A 232 25.66 39.52 21.85
C VAL A 232 26.50 40.37 22.81
N GLU A 233 27.71 39.93 23.14
CA GLU A 233 28.61 40.65 24.04
C GLU A 233 29.08 41.97 23.42
N THR A 234 29.29 42.00 22.10
CA THR A 234 29.72 43.19 21.34
C THR A 234 28.59 44.23 21.24
N GLU A 235 27.37 43.79 20.95
CA GLU A 235 26.20 44.68 20.88
C GLU A 235 25.90 45.34 22.23
N LYS A 236 26.02 44.58 23.33
CA LYS A 236 25.88 45.10 24.69
C LYS A 236 26.85 46.25 24.97
N GLN A 237 28.10 46.13 24.53
CA GLN A 237 29.10 47.18 24.70
C GLN A 237 28.69 48.45 23.94
N THR A 238 28.22 48.30 22.71
CA THR A 238 27.80 49.40 21.82
C THR A 238 26.62 50.19 22.38
N ILE A 239 25.63 49.50 22.94
CA ILE A 239 24.47 50.12 23.60
C ILE A 239 24.93 50.99 24.80
N THR A 240 25.92 50.52 25.54
CA THR A 240 26.47 51.23 26.71
C THR A 240 27.11 52.56 26.28
N ASP A 241 27.86 52.57 25.17
CA ASP A 241 28.49 53.78 24.63
C ASP A 241 27.49 54.81 24.10
N LEU A 242 26.42 54.35 23.44
CA LEU A 242 25.34 55.22 22.96
C LEU A 242 24.64 55.95 24.10
N LEU A 243 24.33 55.26 25.19
CA LEU A 243 23.72 55.86 26.39
C LEU A 243 24.62 56.93 27.02
N SER A 244 25.93 56.72 27.04
CA SER A 244 26.91 57.70 27.51
C SER A 244 26.90 58.99 26.68
N ASN A 245 26.78 58.88 25.35
CA ASN A 245 26.73 60.05 24.46
C ASN A 245 25.44 60.87 24.60
N VAL A 246 24.29 60.23 24.82
CA VAL A 246 23.01 60.92 25.05
C VAL A 246 23.07 61.78 26.32
N ARG A 247 23.72 61.26 27.38
CA ARG A 247 23.92 62.01 28.63
C ARG A 247 24.70 63.31 28.41
N LYS A 248 25.82 63.26 27.66
CA LYS A 248 26.64 64.44 27.35
C LYS A 248 25.89 65.53 26.58
N LYS A 249 25.02 65.16 25.64
CA LYS A 249 24.22 66.14 24.87
C LYS A 249 23.18 66.86 25.73
N THR A 250 22.72 66.22 26.80
CA THR A 250 21.73 66.80 27.71
C THR A 250 22.35 67.88 28.59
N GLU A 251 23.61 67.71 29.03
CA GLU A 251 24.37 68.73 29.74
C GLU A 251 24.59 69.99 28.89
N ALA A 252 24.93 69.84 27.60
CA ALA A 252 25.14 70.97 26.68
C ALA A 252 23.87 71.83 26.45
N LEU A 253 22.68 71.24 26.54
CA LEU A 253 21.42 71.97 26.38
C LEU A 253 21.14 72.89 27.58
N SER A 254 21.58 72.49 28.77
CA SER A 254 21.48 73.30 30.00
C SER A 254 22.32 74.58 29.89
N GLU A 255 23.51 74.50 29.29
CA GLU A 255 24.39 75.66 29.08
C GLU A 255 23.80 76.69 28.09
N PHE A 256 23.06 76.23 27.07
CA PHE A 256 22.41 77.11 26.09
C PHE A 256 21.28 77.97 26.72
N TYR A 257 20.56 77.40 27.68
CA TYR A 257 19.48 78.08 28.38
C TYR A 257 19.99 79.28 29.18
N ILE A 258 21.09 79.11 29.91
CA ILE A 258 21.76 80.15 30.69
C ILE A 258 22.19 81.32 29.78
N LYS A 259 22.63 81.03 28.55
CA LYS A 259 23.10 82.05 27.61
C LYS A 259 21.99 82.93 26.99
N SER A 260 20.77 82.42 26.89
CA SER A 260 19.67 83.12 26.18
C SER A 260 18.85 84.03 27.09
N PHE A 261 18.72 83.66 28.37
CA PHE A 261 17.85 84.33 29.32
C PHE A 261 18.57 84.84 30.56
N GLY A 262 19.88 84.58 30.66
CA GLY A 262 20.67 84.81 31.87
C GLY A 262 20.53 83.65 32.86
N ASP A 263 21.48 83.58 33.78
CA ASP A 263 21.42 82.66 34.91
C ASP A 263 20.35 83.15 35.91
N PRO A 264 19.31 82.35 36.22
CA PRO A 264 18.25 82.75 37.13
C PRO A 264 18.71 83.04 38.57
N ASP A 265 19.93 82.63 38.96
CA ASP A 265 20.47 82.82 40.31
C ASP A 265 21.59 83.91 40.40
N SER A 266 21.84 84.69 39.34
CA SER A 266 22.93 85.68 39.28
C SER A 266 22.45 87.14 39.36
N ASP A 267 22.98 87.90 40.34
CA ASP A 267 22.63 89.30 40.68
C ASP A 267 23.23 90.38 39.74
N SER A 268 23.77 90.00 38.57
CA SER A 268 24.31 90.97 37.60
C SER A 268 23.22 91.50 36.67
N GLU A 269 23.14 92.82 36.50
CA GLU A 269 22.15 93.54 35.67
C GLU A 269 22.40 93.42 34.15
N ASP A 270 22.86 92.26 33.68
CA ASP A 270 23.04 91.96 32.27
C ASP A 270 21.77 91.27 31.74
N LYS A 271 20.81 92.08 31.26
CA LYS A 271 19.44 91.62 30.89
C LYS A 271 19.36 90.91 29.52
N GLY A 272 20.47 90.38 29.02
CA GLY A 272 20.56 89.68 27.74
C GLY A 272 19.87 90.41 26.58
N LEU A 273 19.47 89.66 25.55
CA LEU A 273 18.74 90.21 24.38
C LEU A 273 17.41 90.91 24.73
N SER A 274 16.89 90.73 25.95
CA SER A 274 15.61 91.29 26.39
C SER A 274 15.69 92.79 26.70
N GLY A 275 16.86 93.29 27.14
CA GLY A 275 17.11 94.72 27.36
C GLY A 275 17.06 95.55 26.08
N GLU A 276 17.45 94.95 24.94
CA GLU A 276 17.42 95.56 23.61
C GLU A 276 15.98 95.81 23.11
N LEU A 277 15.01 95.03 23.59
CA LEU A 277 13.63 95.04 23.13
C LEU A 277 12.83 96.27 23.63
N GLU A 278 13.15 96.79 24.81
CA GLU A 278 12.46 97.96 25.38
C GLU A 278 12.82 99.27 24.67
N ALA A 279 13.98 99.34 24.00
CA ALA A 279 14.35 100.48 23.16
C ALA A 279 13.46 100.60 21.89
N ARG A 280 13.10 99.47 21.27
CA ARG A 280 12.23 99.41 20.07
C ARG A 280 10.76 99.76 20.35
N LYS A 281 10.33 99.68 21.61
CA LYS A 281 8.94 99.96 22.02
C LYS A 281 8.59 101.45 21.98
N LYS A 282 9.60 102.33 22.09
CA LYS A 282 9.45 103.78 22.07
C LYS A 282 9.16 104.34 20.67
N GLU A 283 9.76 103.77 19.61
CA GLU A 283 9.51 104.15 18.21
C GLU A 283 8.11 103.76 17.70
N LEU A 284 7.53 102.67 18.22
CA LEU A 284 6.20 102.18 17.82
C LEU A 284 5.03 103.05 18.32
N LYS A 285 5.23 103.84 19.37
CA LYS A 285 4.18 104.68 19.96
C LYS A 285 3.85 105.90 19.10
N ASP A 286 4.86 106.46 18.43
CA ASP A 286 4.71 107.65 17.59
C ASP A 286 4.03 107.30 16.24
N PHE A 287 4.28 106.10 15.70
CA PHE A 287 3.62 105.58 14.50
C PHE A 287 2.11 105.31 14.68
N ALA A 288 1.67 104.96 15.90
CA ALA A 288 0.28 104.61 16.19
C ALA A 288 -0.68 105.82 16.18
N ALA A 289 -0.19 107.04 16.46
CA ALA A 289 -1.00 108.24 16.49
C ALA A 289 -1.48 108.69 15.10
N GLU A 290 -0.66 108.45 14.07
CA GLU A 290 -0.93 108.88 12.69
C GLU A 290 -1.92 107.96 11.97
N GLN A 291 -1.92 106.66 12.27
CA GLN A 291 -2.84 105.67 11.67
C GLN A 291 -4.30 105.81 12.15
N ASN A 292 -4.54 106.35 13.34
CA ASN A 292 -5.88 106.42 13.94
C ASN A 292 -6.80 107.43 13.21
N VAL A 293 -6.23 108.45 12.57
CA VAL A 293 -6.98 109.44 11.78
C VAL A 293 -7.47 108.85 10.45
N GLN A 294 -6.63 108.05 9.79
CA GLN A 294 -6.97 107.34 8.54
C GLN A 294 -8.05 106.26 8.77
N TYR A 295 -7.99 105.56 9.90
CA TYR A 295 -8.90 104.46 10.21
C TYR A 295 -10.38 104.89 10.35
N LYS A 296 -10.64 106.07 10.89
CA LYS A 296 -12.02 106.55 11.13
C LYS A 296 -12.75 106.93 9.84
N ALA A 297 -12.09 107.57 8.89
CA ALA A 297 -12.67 107.94 7.59
C ALA A 297 -12.96 106.69 6.72
N LEU A 298 -12.15 105.63 6.85
CA LEU A 298 -12.34 104.38 6.12
C LEU A 298 -13.52 103.55 6.65
N ASN A 299 -13.73 103.54 7.97
CA ASN A 299 -14.76 102.72 8.60
C ASN A 299 -16.20 103.17 8.27
N GLU A 300 -16.40 104.47 8.04
CA GLU A 300 -17.70 105.04 7.69
C GLU A 300 -18.12 104.72 6.24
N GLN A 301 -17.15 104.59 5.32
CA GLN A 301 -17.39 104.06 3.97
C GLN A 301 -17.71 102.56 3.98
N ILE A 302 -16.99 101.77 4.80
CA ILE A 302 -17.18 100.32 4.93
C ILE A 302 -18.60 99.98 5.39
N ASN A 303 -19.15 100.71 6.37
CA ASN A 303 -20.47 100.42 6.93
C ASN A 303 -21.65 100.65 5.96
N SER A 304 -21.52 101.59 5.01
CA SER A 304 -22.54 101.79 3.97
C SER A 304 -22.51 100.72 2.86
N LEU A 305 -21.34 100.13 2.60
CA LEU A 305 -21.13 99.10 1.57
C LEU A 305 -21.42 97.67 2.06
N LEU A 306 -21.41 97.43 3.37
CA LEU A 306 -21.58 96.10 3.99
C LEU A 306 -22.87 95.36 3.60
N PRO A 307 -24.07 95.98 3.56
CA PRO A 307 -25.30 95.29 3.14
C PRO A 307 -25.26 94.89 1.65
N GLY A 308 -24.67 95.73 0.79
CA GLY A 308 -24.51 95.43 -0.64
C GLY A 308 -23.46 94.35 -0.88
N ALA A 309 -22.33 94.41 -0.17
CA ALA A 309 -21.25 93.43 -0.26
C ALA A 309 -21.65 92.04 0.28
N THR A 310 -22.43 91.98 1.37
CA THR A 310 -22.96 90.71 1.91
C THR A 310 -24.03 90.10 0.99
N SER A 311 -24.93 90.91 0.44
CA SER A 311 -25.91 90.49 -0.58
C SER A 311 -25.22 89.96 -1.83
N ALA A 312 -24.18 90.66 -2.32
CA ALA A 312 -23.38 90.24 -3.46
C ALA A 312 -22.55 88.97 -3.16
N GLY A 313 -21.98 88.86 -1.96
CA GLY A 313 -21.22 87.69 -1.51
C GLY A 313 -22.11 86.45 -1.39
N LEU A 314 -23.30 86.56 -0.80
CA LEU A 314 -24.28 85.47 -0.74
C LEU A 314 -24.79 85.09 -2.13
N ALA A 315 -25.07 86.07 -2.99
CA ALA A 315 -25.43 85.82 -4.38
C ALA A 315 -24.32 85.10 -5.15
N HIS A 316 -23.07 85.49 -4.95
CA HIS A 316 -21.92 84.82 -5.57
C HIS A 316 -21.76 83.40 -5.03
N ALA A 317 -21.89 83.18 -3.71
CA ALA A 317 -21.83 81.85 -3.12
C ALA A 317 -22.96 80.93 -3.64
N TYR A 318 -24.19 81.43 -3.79
CA TYR A 318 -25.28 80.67 -4.41
C TYR A 318 -25.11 80.49 -5.90
N HIS A 319 -24.51 81.45 -6.60
CA HIS A 319 -24.12 81.31 -8.00
C HIS A 319 -23.08 80.20 -8.18
N ASP A 320 -22.02 80.20 -7.36
CA ASP A 320 -20.98 79.19 -7.39
C ASP A 320 -21.53 77.82 -7.01
N MET A 321 -22.43 77.76 -6.02
CA MET A 321 -23.12 76.51 -5.68
C MET A 321 -24.01 76.02 -6.83
N LYS A 322 -24.80 76.90 -7.47
CA LYS A 322 -25.58 76.57 -8.67
C LYS A 322 -24.69 76.05 -9.80
N LYS A 323 -23.57 76.74 -10.04
CA LYS A 323 -22.59 76.40 -11.08
C LYS A 323 -21.87 75.09 -10.77
N SER A 324 -21.63 74.81 -9.48
CA SER A 324 -20.99 73.56 -9.04
C SER A 324 -21.79 72.32 -9.44
N PHE A 325 -23.11 72.44 -9.67
CA PHE A 325 -23.96 71.35 -10.16
C PHE A 325 -23.93 71.17 -11.68
N GLU A 326 -23.44 72.13 -12.47
CA GLU A 326 -23.34 71.99 -13.94
C GLU A 326 -22.42 70.83 -14.34
N GLN A 327 -21.28 70.69 -13.67
CA GLN A 327 -20.32 69.61 -13.93
C GLN A 327 -20.87 68.24 -13.53
N PRO A 328 -21.41 68.01 -12.32
CA PRO A 328 -22.10 66.77 -11.95
C PRO A 328 -23.25 66.41 -12.89
N ILE A 329 -24.09 67.38 -13.29
CA ILE A 329 -25.19 67.14 -14.24
C ILE A 329 -24.61 66.71 -15.61
N ARG A 330 -23.57 67.38 -16.10
CA ARG A 330 -22.91 67.03 -17.36
C ARG A 330 -22.22 65.66 -17.29
N SER A 331 -21.57 65.35 -16.17
CA SER A 331 -20.95 64.06 -15.91
C SER A 331 -22.00 62.95 -15.86
N ALA A 332 -23.10 63.15 -15.14
CA ALA A 332 -24.22 62.22 -15.09
C ALA A 332 -24.86 62.03 -16.48
N ASN A 333 -25.00 63.09 -17.27
CA ASN A 333 -25.45 62.98 -18.67
C ASN A 333 -24.50 62.13 -19.51
N TRP A 334 -23.20 62.40 -19.42
CA TRP A 334 -22.21 61.66 -20.17
C TRP A 334 -22.12 60.20 -19.71
N LEU A 335 -22.24 59.93 -18.40
CA LEU A 335 -22.32 58.58 -17.85
C LEU A 335 -23.57 57.84 -18.34
N PHE A 336 -24.71 58.53 -18.42
CA PHE A 336 -25.96 57.96 -18.94
C PHE A 336 -25.84 57.59 -20.42
N TYR A 337 -25.42 58.54 -21.27
CA TYR A 337 -25.19 58.27 -22.69
C TYR A 337 -24.06 57.26 -22.92
N GLY A 338 -23.01 57.29 -22.11
CA GLY A 338 -21.94 56.31 -22.11
C GLY A 338 -22.41 54.92 -21.69
N SER A 339 -23.33 54.81 -20.75
CA SER A 339 -23.96 53.54 -20.37
C SER A 339 -24.82 52.99 -21.50
N ILE A 340 -25.58 53.85 -22.20
CA ILE A 340 -26.32 53.45 -23.40
C ILE A 340 -25.36 52.97 -24.50
N GLY A 341 -24.29 53.71 -24.78
CA GLY A 341 -23.26 53.29 -25.73
C GLY A 341 -22.57 51.99 -25.32
N GLY A 342 -22.28 51.81 -24.03
CA GLY A 342 -21.71 50.60 -23.45
C GLY A 342 -22.62 49.40 -23.58
N LEU A 343 -23.94 49.56 -23.40
CA LEU A 343 -24.92 48.49 -23.67
C LEU A 343 -24.87 48.07 -25.13
N VAL A 344 -24.81 49.02 -26.07
CA VAL A 344 -24.70 48.73 -27.50
C VAL A 344 -23.39 48.00 -27.82
N LEU A 345 -22.26 48.47 -27.28
CA LEU A 345 -20.94 47.86 -27.50
C LEU A 345 -20.83 46.45 -26.90
N ILE A 346 -21.29 46.23 -25.67
CA ILE A 346 -21.28 44.90 -25.05
C ILE A 346 -22.26 43.97 -25.75
N SER A 347 -23.42 44.47 -26.18
CA SER A 347 -24.32 43.67 -27.02
C SER A 347 -23.64 43.24 -28.33
N PHE A 348 -22.90 44.14 -28.96
CA PHE A 348 -22.13 43.85 -30.16
C PHE A 348 -21.00 42.84 -29.91
N LEU A 349 -20.18 43.04 -28.87
CA LEU A 349 -19.08 42.13 -28.51
C LEU A 349 -19.59 40.73 -28.14
N LEU A 350 -20.65 40.64 -27.34
CA LEU A 350 -21.26 39.37 -26.95
C LEU A 350 -22.02 38.68 -28.09
N SER A 351 -22.17 39.33 -29.26
CA SER A 351 -22.76 38.71 -30.45
C SER A 351 -21.73 37.97 -31.31
N ILE A 352 -20.44 38.02 -30.94
CA ILE A 352 -19.34 37.32 -31.63
C ILE A 352 -19.10 35.97 -30.92
N ASP A 353 -19.27 34.84 -31.62
CA ASP A 353 -19.15 33.49 -31.04
C ASP A 353 -17.74 32.88 -31.17
N GLY A 354 -16.81 33.50 -31.91
CA GLY A 354 -15.40 33.07 -31.96
C GLY A 354 -14.51 33.85 -32.94
N ILE A 355 -13.22 33.99 -32.60
CA ILE A 355 -12.17 34.63 -33.42
C ILE A 355 -11.07 33.59 -33.69
N GLY A 356 -10.98 33.07 -34.93
CA GLY A 356 -9.90 32.20 -35.42
C GLY A 356 -10.34 30.84 -36.00
N GLY A 357 -10.13 30.65 -37.30
CA GLY A 357 -10.46 29.46 -38.12
C GLY A 357 -10.59 29.84 -39.61
N GLU A 358 -11.10 28.95 -40.49
CA GLU A 358 -11.27 29.20 -41.95
C GLU A 358 -12.26 30.35 -42.32
N SER A 359 -12.75 31.12 -41.35
CA SER A 359 -13.50 32.36 -41.56
C SER A 359 -13.18 33.35 -40.44
N ILE A 360 -12.95 34.62 -40.79
CA ILE A 360 -12.26 35.60 -39.93
C ILE A 360 -13.17 36.13 -38.78
N ILE A 361 -14.50 36.13 -38.92
CA ILE A 361 -15.48 36.42 -37.85
C ILE A 361 -16.76 35.60 -38.10
N SER A 362 -17.25 34.87 -37.09
CA SER A 362 -18.58 34.21 -37.11
C SER A 362 -19.54 34.92 -36.15
N PHE A 363 -20.70 35.33 -36.64
CA PHE A 363 -21.76 35.97 -35.85
C PHE A 363 -22.81 34.95 -35.43
N ALA A 364 -23.29 35.05 -34.19
CA ALA A 364 -24.36 34.19 -33.68
C ALA A 364 -25.62 34.34 -34.55
N HIS A 365 -26.07 33.25 -35.18
CA HIS A 365 -27.30 33.23 -35.98
C HIS A 365 -28.52 33.16 -35.06
N LEU A 366 -28.89 34.27 -34.43
CA LEU A 366 -30.03 34.34 -33.52
C LEU A 366 -31.33 34.32 -34.33
N THR A 367 -32.02 33.17 -34.38
CA THR A 367 -33.31 33.01 -35.06
C THR A 367 -34.41 32.68 -34.04
N GLY A 368 -35.11 33.72 -33.54
CA GLY A 368 -36.32 33.61 -32.70
C GLY A 368 -36.33 34.50 -31.45
N TRP A 369 -37.51 35.00 -31.06
CA TRP A 369 -37.70 35.88 -29.89
C TRP A 369 -37.33 35.22 -28.55
N GLU A 370 -37.61 33.93 -28.41
CA GLU A 370 -37.29 33.17 -27.19
C GLU A 370 -35.78 33.07 -26.97
N ALA A 371 -35.02 32.79 -28.04
CA ALA A 371 -33.57 32.75 -28.01
C ALA A 371 -32.94 34.11 -27.65
N LEU A 372 -33.54 35.23 -28.07
CA LEU A 372 -33.09 36.57 -27.71
C LEU A 372 -33.26 36.86 -26.21
N ILE A 373 -34.40 36.50 -25.63
CA ILE A 373 -34.68 36.73 -24.20
C ILE A 373 -33.79 35.83 -23.34
N GLN A 374 -33.63 34.56 -23.71
CA GLN A 374 -32.77 33.63 -22.97
C GLN A 374 -31.30 34.05 -23.04
N SER A 375 -30.83 34.53 -24.20
CA SER A 375 -29.48 35.09 -24.36
C SER A 375 -29.29 36.35 -23.53
N PHE A 376 -30.29 37.23 -23.49
CA PHE A 376 -30.27 38.44 -22.65
C PHE A 376 -30.24 38.10 -21.15
N LEU A 377 -31.03 37.12 -20.69
CA LEU A 377 -31.06 36.68 -19.29
C LEU A 377 -29.75 36.02 -18.86
N TYR A 378 -29.17 35.15 -19.71
CA TYR A 378 -27.89 34.52 -19.41
C TYR A 378 -26.75 35.54 -19.33
N LYS A 379 -26.81 36.58 -20.17
CA LYS A 379 -25.86 37.69 -20.20
C LYS A 379 -26.24 38.84 -19.26
N LEU A 380 -27.30 38.70 -18.47
CA LEU A 380 -27.78 39.70 -17.52
C LEU A 380 -26.70 40.11 -16.51
N PRO A 381 -25.84 39.22 -15.98
CA PRO A 381 -24.73 39.63 -15.12
C PRO A 381 -23.78 40.63 -15.81
N ALA A 382 -23.64 40.60 -17.13
CA ALA A 382 -22.85 41.56 -17.90
C ALA A 382 -23.59 42.88 -18.16
N TYR A 383 -24.90 42.84 -18.40
CA TYR A 383 -25.72 44.05 -18.64
C TYR A 383 -26.13 44.77 -17.35
N ALA A 384 -26.34 44.05 -16.26
CA ALA A 384 -26.87 44.58 -15.00
C ALA A 384 -26.02 45.72 -14.41
N PRO A 385 -24.68 45.65 -14.38
CA PRO A 385 -23.85 46.77 -13.92
C PRO A 385 -24.06 48.04 -14.74
N ILE A 386 -24.28 47.91 -16.05
CA ILE A 386 -24.42 49.05 -16.96
C ILE A 386 -25.83 49.64 -16.87
N LEU A 387 -26.85 48.79 -16.75
CA LEU A 387 -28.21 49.23 -16.48
C LEU A 387 -28.32 49.94 -15.13
N TRP A 388 -27.63 49.43 -14.10
CA TRP A 388 -27.55 50.09 -12.81
C TRP A 388 -26.82 51.44 -12.92
N LEU A 389 -25.71 51.51 -13.66
CA LEU A 389 -25.01 52.78 -13.92
C LEU A 389 -25.90 53.80 -14.64
N ALA A 390 -26.68 53.37 -15.64
CA ALA A 390 -27.64 54.24 -16.33
C ALA A 390 -28.73 54.75 -15.38
N PHE A 391 -29.30 53.86 -14.54
CA PHE A 391 -30.31 54.25 -13.56
C PHE A 391 -29.74 55.22 -12.50
N TYR A 392 -28.55 54.91 -11.97
CA TYR A 392 -27.84 55.75 -11.02
C TYR A 392 -27.53 57.13 -11.61
N ALA A 393 -27.02 57.19 -12.84
CA ALA A 393 -26.76 58.44 -13.56
C ALA A 393 -28.04 59.26 -13.75
N SER A 394 -29.14 58.63 -14.14
CA SER A 394 -30.43 59.29 -14.33
C SER A 394 -30.96 59.89 -13.03
N LYS A 395 -30.92 59.12 -11.93
CA LYS A 395 -31.36 59.61 -10.61
C LYS A 395 -30.48 60.76 -10.13
N ARG A 396 -29.15 60.60 -10.21
CA ARG A 396 -28.18 61.61 -9.80
C ARG A 396 -28.33 62.91 -10.58
N ARG A 397 -28.61 62.82 -11.89
CA ARG A 397 -28.90 63.98 -12.74
C ARG A 397 -30.11 64.75 -12.24
N SER A 398 -31.22 64.07 -11.94
CA SER A 398 -32.46 64.72 -11.47
C SER A 398 -32.25 65.42 -10.12
N GLU A 399 -31.58 64.76 -9.17
CA GLU A 399 -31.24 65.34 -7.87
C GLU A 399 -30.39 66.62 -8.01
N CYS A 400 -29.32 66.57 -8.81
CA CYS A 400 -28.45 67.73 -9.03
C CYS A 400 -29.17 68.88 -9.75
N HIS A 401 -30.03 68.59 -10.72
CA HIS A 401 -30.78 69.62 -11.45
C HIS A 401 -31.79 70.34 -10.54
N ARG A 402 -32.42 69.61 -9.61
CA ARG A 402 -33.32 70.21 -8.63
C ARG A 402 -32.58 71.13 -7.66
N LEU A 403 -31.48 70.64 -7.09
CA LEU A 403 -30.63 71.46 -6.23
C LEU A 403 -30.15 72.72 -6.97
N GLN A 404 -29.78 72.59 -8.23
CA GLN A 404 -29.41 73.72 -9.07
C GLN A 404 -30.53 74.77 -9.18
N GLN A 405 -31.78 74.37 -9.38
CA GLN A 405 -32.93 75.29 -9.43
C GLN A 405 -33.19 75.99 -8.08
N GLU A 406 -33.08 75.26 -6.97
CA GLU A 406 -33.22 75.82 -5.63
C GLU A 406 -32.15 76.88 -5.35
N TYR A 407 -30.89 76.59 -5.68
CA TYR A 407 -29.81 77.57 -5.54
C TYR A 407 -29.94 78.73 -6.52
N ALA A 408 -30.49 78.52 -7.71
CA ALA A 408 -30.81 79.62 -8.63
C ALA A 408 -31.85 80.58 -8.04
N HIS A 409 -32.87 80.06 -7.36
CA HIS A 409 -33.86 80.87 -6.66
C HIS A 409 -33.23 81.63 -5.48
N LYS A 410 -32.38 80.98 -4.68
CA LYS A 410 -31.63 81.62 -3.59
C LYS A 410 -30.68 82.71 -4.10
N GLU A 411 -29.99 82.48 -5.23
CA GLU A 411 -29.16 83.48 -5.91
C GLU A 411 -29.97 84.70 -6.32
N ALA A 412 -31.14 84.51 -6.95
CA ALA A 412 -32.00 85.61 -7.39
C ALA A 412 -32.52 86.45 -6.21
N LEU A 413 -32.90 85.79 -5.11
CA LEU A 413 -33.30 86.47 -3.88
C LEU A 413 -32.13 87.28 -3.29
N ALA A 414 -30.94 86.68 -3.20
CA ALA A 414 -29.76 87.36 -2.67
C ALA A 414 -29.30 88.54 -3.54
N LYS A 415 -29.45 88.49 -4.88
CA LYS A 415 -29.14 89.65 -5.74
C LYS A 415 -30.13 90.80 -5.57
N SER A 416 -31.41 90.48 -5.41
CA SER A 416 -32.48 91.48 -5.35
C SER A 416 -32.65 92.08 -3.94
N TYR A 417 -32.16 91.41 -2.89
CA TYR A 417 -32.32 91.82 -1.49
C TYR A 417 -31.84 93.25 -1.20
N HIS A 418 -30.63 93.62 -1.62
CA HIS A 418 -30.13 94.99 -1.38
C HIS A 418 -30.99 96.06 -2.06
N SER A 419 -31.45 95.80 -3.29
CA SER A 419 -32.33 96.74 -3.99
C SER A 419 -33.69 96.87 -3.31
N TYR A 420 -34.30 95.76 -2.85
CA TYR A 420 -35.54 95.82 -2.09
C TYR A 420 -35.38 96.52 -0.75
N LYS A 421 -34.27 96.28 -0.04
CA LYS A 421 -33.95 96.99 1.20
C LYS A 421 -33.87 98.49 0.95
N GLN A 422 -33.14 98.91 -0.10
CA GLN A 422 -33.00 100.32 -0.46
C GLN A 422 -34.34 100.95 -0.88
N GLN A 423 -35.19 100.24 -1.62
CA GLN A 423 -36.53 100.71 -2.00
C GLN A 423 -37.45 100.87 -0.78
N ILE A 424 -37.43 99.92 0.17
CA ILE A 424 -38.23 100.01 1.42
C ILE A 424 -37.73 101.16 2.30
N GLU A 425 -36.43 101.32 2.47
CA GLU A 425 -35.83 102.42 3.25
C GLU A 425 -36.15 103.79 2.61
N ALA A 426 -36.22 103.86 1.27
CA ALA A 426 -36.57 105.08 0.54
C ALA A 426 -38.08 105.44 0.61
N LEU A 427 -38.97 104.47 0.89
CA LEU A 427 -40.42 104.67 0.92
C LEU A 427 -40.99 105.19 2.26
N ASN A 428 -40.11 105.47 3.25
CA ASN A 428 -40.31 106.06 4.59
C ASN A 428 -40.14 105.12 5.80
N ALA A 429 -39.35 105.62 6.76
CA ALA A 429 -38.77 104.98 7.93
C ALA A 429 -39.75 104.60 9.07
N THR A 430 -41.03 104.35 8.79
CA THR A 430 -42.05 104.10 9.84
C THR A 430 -42.83 102.80 9.68
N ASP A 431 -42.50 101.97 8.69
CA ASP A 431 -43.06 100.60 8.61
C ASP A 431 -41.97 99.52 8.81
N PRO A 432 -41.41 99.41 10.03
CA PRO A 432 -40.41 98.40 10.36
C PRO A 432 -40.94 96.97 10.15
N GLU A 433 -42.27 96.77 10.10
CA GLU A 433 -42.87 95.48 9.82
C GLU A 433 -42.55 94.97 8.40
N MET A 434 -42.49 95.85 7.39
CA MET A 434 -42.11 95.46 6.03
C MET A 434 -40.65 95.03 5.92
N LEU A 435 -39.73 95.79 6.53
CA LEU A 435 -38.31 95.45 6.56
C LEU A 435 -38.09 94.15 7.36
N GLN A 436 -38.77 94.01 8.50
CA GLN A 436 -38.73 92.81 9.31
C GLN A 436 -39.31 91.60 8.58
N SER A 437 -40.38 91.78 7.79
CA SER A 437 -40.96 90.74 6.93
C SER A 437 -40.01 90.34 5.79
N LEU A 438 -39.34 91.30 5.14
CA LEU A 438 -38.33 91.02 4.11
C LEU A 438 -37.15 90.23 4.71
N ILE A 439 -36.64 90.67 5.85
CA ILE A 439 -35.55 89.99 6.58
C ILE A 439 -36.01 88.59 6.99
N LYS A 440 -37.20 88.44 7.57
CA LYS A 440 -37.73 87.15 8.03
C LYS A 440 -37.91 86.18 6.86
N ARG A 441 -38.55 86.58 5.77
CA ARG A 441 -38.71 85.73 4.57
C ARG A 441 -37.37 85.37 3.93
N SER A 442 -36.39 86.28 3.97
CA SER A 442 -35.04 86.01 3.47
C SER A 442 -34.30 85.00 4.36
N ILE A 443 -34.38 85.17 5.69
CA ILE A 443 -33.83 84.22 6.66
C ILE A 443 -34.49 82.85 6.50
N ASP A 444 -35.83 82.79 6.43
CA ASP A 444 -36.56 81.53 6.25
C ASP A 444 -36.14 80.82 4.96
N THR A 445 -35.95 81.55 3.86
CA THR A 445 -35.49 80.98 2.58
C THR A 445 -34.03 80.50 2.63
N ILE A 446 -33.17 81.23 3.35
CA ILE A 446 -31.77 80.81 3.56
C ILE A 446 -31.72 79.56 4.45
N ALA A 447 -32.51 79.54 5.53
CA ALA A 447 -32.59 78.46 6.50
C ALA A 447 -33.25 77.20 5.95
N TYR A 448 -34.16 77.33 4.97
CA TYR A 448 -34.79 76.18 4.33
C TYR A 448 -33.73 75.29 3.64
N ASN A 449 -33.63 74.04 4.08
CA ASN A 449 -32.61 73.13 3.59
C ASN A 449 -32.98 72.59 2.20
N ALA A 450 -32.13 72.85 1.20
CA ALA A 450 -32.34 72.38 -0.16
C ALA A 450 -32.41 70.84 -0.24
N ALA A 451 -31.78 70.12 0.69
CA ALA A 451 -31.83 68.66 0.76
C ALA A 451 -33.19 68.09 1.18
N GLU A 452 -34.01 68.85 1.93
CA GLU A 452 -35.33 68.41 2.38
C GLU A 452 -36.31 68.27 1.20
N THR A 453 -36.04 68.97 0.10
CA THR A 453 -36.80 68.83 -1.14
C THR A 453 -36.58 67.45 -1.77
N LEU A 454 -35.38 66.87 -1.67
CA LEU A 454 -35.01 65.60 -2.32
C LEU A 454 -35.81 64.41 -1.80
N ASP A 455 -36.29 64.44 -0.55
CA ASP A 455 -36.88 63.28 0.13
C ASP A 455 -38.39 63.09 -0.18
N LYS A 456 -39.05 64.09 -0.78
CA LYS A 456 -40.46 63.96 -1.18
C LYS A 456 -40.57 63.23 -2.53
N ARG A 457 -41.16 62.03 -2.53
CA ARG A 457 -41.46 61.23 -3.74
C ARG A 457 -42.30 62.05 -4.72
N HIS A 458 -41.69 62.51 -5.81
CA HIS A 458 -42.40 63.21 -6.88
C HIS A 458 -42.15 62.56 -8.24
N GLY A 459 -43.24 62.02 -8.79
CA GLY A 459 -43.63 62.15 -10.20
C GLY A 459 -42.90 61.36 -11.29
N ASP A 460 -41.59 61.18 -11.22
CA ASP A 460 -40.84 60.65 -12.36
C ASP A 460 -40.76 59.12 -12.30
N LYS A 461 -41.89 58.45 -12.58
CA LYS A 461 -41.89 57.00 -12.78
C LYS A 461 -41.09 56.69 -14.07
N PRO A 462 -40.13 55.73 -14.04
CA PRO A 462 -39.38 55.36 -15.23
C PRO A 462 -40.32 54.86 -16.34
N PRO A 463 -40.05 55.13 -17.63
CA PRO A 463 -40.93 54.77 -18.75
C PRO A 463 -41.34 53.30 -18.77
N ILE A 464 -40.46 52.40 -18.32
CA ILE A 464 -40.74 50.96 -18.21
C ILE A 464 -41.81 50.65 -17.16
N GLN A 465 -41.90 51.40 -16.05
CA GLN A 465 -42.98 51.22 -15.07
C GLN A 465 -44.32 51.74 -15.61
N GLU A 466 -44.36 52.85 -16.34
CA GLU A 466 -45.58 53.30 -17.01
C GLU A 466 -46.04 52.34 -18.11
N VAL A 467 -45.10 51.82 -18.90
CA VAL A 467 -45.39 50.84 -19.97
C VAL A 467 -45.80 49.50 -19.37
N ALA A 468 -45.15 49.03 -18.30
CA ALA A 468 -45.53 47.80 -17.59
C ALA A 468 -46.88 47.94 -16.87
N GLU A 469 -47.17 49.08 -16.23
CA GLU A 469 -48.50 49.34 -15.64
C GLU A 469 -49.57 49.40 -16.75
N LYS A 470 -49.31 50.05 -17.90
CA LYS A 470 -50.24 50.05 -19.04
C LYS A 470 -50.42 48.66 -19.65
N ALA A 471 -49.34 47.90 -19.83
CA ALA A 471 -49.37 46.55 -20.39
C ALA A 471 -50.11 45.58 -19.44
N ALA A 472 -49.78 45.60 -18.15
CA ALA A 472 -50.47 44.81 -17.13
C ALA A 472 -51.96 45.17 -17.06
N ASN A 473 -52.30 46.47 -17.04
CA ASN A 473 -53.70 46.89 -17.07
C ASN A 473 -54.42 46.48 -18.36
N SER A 474 -53.73 46.45 -19.51
CA SER A 474 -54.33 45.98 -20.77
C SER A 474 -54.56 44.46 -20.81
N MET A 475 -53.68 43.67 -20.19
CA MET A 475 -53.86 42.21 -20.09
C MET A 475 -54.95 41.85 -19.08
N ILE A 476 -55.00 42.52 -17.93
CA ILE A 476 -56.07 42.33 -16.93
C ILE A 476 -57.44 42.67 -17.55
N LYS A 477 -57.52 43.71 -18.39
CA LYS A 477 -58.78 44.09 -19.06
C LYS A 477 -59.20 43.13 -20.18
N LYS A 478 -58.26 42.37 -20.78
CA LYS A 478 -58.55 41.30 -21.75
C LYS A 478 -58.98 40.00 -21.07
N ALA A 479 -58.36 39.63 -19.95
CA ALA A 479 -58.72 38.45 -19.17
C ALA A 479 -60.04 38.59 -18.38
N ALA A 480 -60.61 39.80 -18.31
CA ALA A 480 -61.91 40.06 -17.70
C ALA A 480 -63.07 40.17 -18.72
N ASN A 481 -62.78 40.01 -20.03
CA ASN A 481 -63.75 40.16 -21.12
C ASN A 481 -63.76 38.94 -22.10
N ASP A 482 -63.06 37.86 -21.74
CA ASP A 482 -63.31 36.46 -22.14
C ASP A 482 -63.79 35.71 -20.88
#